data_AF-A0A2G2HW85-F1
#
_entry.id   AF-A0A2G2HW85-F1
#
_cell.length_a   1.000
_cell.length_b   1.000
_cell.length_c   1.000
_cell.angle_alpha   90.00
_cell.angle_beta   90.00
_cell.angle_gamma   90.00
#
_symmetry.space_group_name_H-M   'P 1'
#
loop_
_entity.id
_entity.type
_entity.pdbx_description
1 polymer ?
#
loop_
_entity_poly.entity_id
_entity_poly.type
_entity_poly.pdbx_seq_one_letter_code
_entity_poly.pdbx_strand_id
1 'polypeptide(L)'
;MEWGWDNARALIGIALIFAIGWALSENRSRFPLRLVLGAVAMQFAFALLLFGVPFIRNILFQANFIVDALQEATRNGTSFVFGYVGDNQ
;
A
#
# COMPACT_ATOMS: atom_id res chain seq x y z
N MET A 1 -18.18 15.82 -5.46
CA MET A 1 -16.81 16.36 -5.61
C MET A 1 -16.16 16.46 -4.23
N GLU A 2 -15.90 15.32 -3.58
CA GLU A 2 -15.27 15.23 -2.24
C GLU A 2 -13.73 15.17 -2.29
N TRP A 3 -13.17 15.31 -3.49
CA TRP A 3 -11.77 15.02 -3.82
C TRP A 3 -10.74 15.95 -3.15
N GLY A 4 -11.13 17.15 -2.72
CA GLY A 4 -10.17 18.15 -2.22
C GLY A 4 -9.61 17.83 -0.83
N TRP A 5 -10.48 17.40 0.09
CA TRP A 5 -10.12 17.28 1.51
C TRP A 5 -9.32 16.01 1.80
N ASP A 6 -9.61 14.90 1.12
CA ASP A 6 -8.90 13.64 1.34
C ASP A 6 -7.45 13.69 0.81
N ASN A 7 -7.25 14.31 -0.35
CA ASN A 7 -5.91 14.54 -0.89
C ASN A 7 -5.10 15.49 -0.02
N ALA A 8 -5.72 16.57 0.50
CA ALA A 8 -5.08 17.48 1.43
C ALA A 8 -4.67 16.77 2.72
N ARG A 9 -5.54 15.91 3.28
CA ARG A 9 -5.24 15.08 4.46
C ARG A 9 -4.05 14.15 4.20
N ALA A 10 -3.98 13.52 3.03
CA ALA A 10 -2.86 12.66 2.66
C ALA A 10 -1.52 13.43 2.59
N LEU A 11 -1.52 14.61 1.98
CA LEU A 11 -0.32 15.48 1.93
C LEU A 11 0.12 15.94 3.32
N ILE A 12 -0.83 16.30 4.19
CA ILE A 12 -0.54 16.65 5.59
C ILE A 12 0.05 15.45 6.32
N GLY A 13 -0.48 14.24 6.10
CA GLY A 13 0.06 13.00 6.68
C GLY A 13 1.52 12.76 6.29
N ILE A 14 1.86 12.92 5.01
CA ILE A 14 3.25 12.80 4.52
C ILE A 14 4.16 13.83 5.20
N ALA A 15 3.73 15.09 5.27
CA ALA A 15 4.50 16.14 5.95
C ALA A 15 4.70 15.84 7.45
N LEU A 16 3.68 15.31 8.12
CA LEU A 16 3.74 14.92 9.53
C LEU A 16 4.74 13.79 9.77
N ILE A 17 4.75 12.76 8.91
CA ILE A 17 5.71 11.64 9.00
C ILE A 17 7.14 12.16 8.88
N PHE A 18 7.42 13.05 7.93
CA PHE A 18 8.74 13.68 7.81
C PHE A 18 9.09 14.57 9.00
N ALA A 19 8.12 15.33 9.53
CA ALA A 19 8.33 16.16 10.71
C ALA A 19 8.67 15.33 11.95
N ILE A 20 8.00 14.18 12.15
CA ILE A 20 8.30 13.25 13.24
C ILE A 20 9.70 12.66 13.06
N GLY A 21 10.03 12.16 11.86
CA GLY A 21 11.36 11.62 11.57
C GLY A 21 12.48 12.64 11.77
N TRP A 22 12.23 13.90 11.42
CA TRP A 22 13.17 15.00 11.69
C TRP A 22 13.26 15.36 13.17
N ALA A 23 12.15 15.39 13.90
CA ALA A 23 12.12 15.71 15.33
C ALA A 23 12.87 14.69 16.19
N LEU A 24 12.79 13.40 15.81
CA LEU A 24 13.50 12.28 16.41
C LEU A 24 14.97 12.17 15.94
N SER A 25 15.37 12.90 14.90
CA SER A 25 16.74 12.87 14.39
C SER A 25 17.71 13.56 15.33
N GLU A 26 18.80 12.87 15.65
CA GLU A 26 19.88 13.36 16.52
C GLU A 26 20.68 14.50 15.86
N ASN A 27 20.80 14.49 14.52
CA ASN A 27 21.54 15.51 13.77
C ASN A 27 20.61 16.26 12.78
N ARG A 28 19.74 17.09 13.35
CA ARG A 28 18.72 17.87 12.60
C ARG A 28 19.28 18.75 11.49
N SER A 29 20.55 19.15 11.58
CA SER A 29 21.27 19.98 10.61
C SER A 29 21.69 19.21 9.35
N ARG A 30 21.90 17.90 9.45
CA ARG A 30 22.28 17.04 8.31
C ARG A 30 21.12 16.24 7.74
N PHE A 31 19.92 16.81 7.76
CA PHE A 31 18.77 16.12 7.19
C PHE A 31 18.97 15.89 5.66
N PRO A 32 18.95 14.63 5.17
CA PRO A 32 19.35 14.32 3.81
C PRO A 32 18.23 14.58 2.80
N LEU A 33 17.96 15.86 2.53
CA LEU A 33 16.88 16.30 1.64
C LEU A 33 16.91 15.64 0.25
N ARG A 34 18.10 15.40 -0.30
CA ARG A 34 18.26 14.71 -1.60
C ARG A 34 17.73 13.28 -1.57
N LEU A 35 17.99 12.54 -0.49
CA LEU A 35 17.47 11.18 -0.31
C LEU A 35 15.97 11.17 -0.10
N VAL A 36 15.46 12.09 0.73
CA VAL A 36 14.02 12.20 1.01
C VAL A 36 13.24 12.53 -0.26
N LEU A 37 13.66 13.57 -1.00
CA LEU A 37 13.03 13.93 -2.27
C LEU A 37 13.14 12.80 -3.30
N GLY A 38 14.28 12.12 -3.38
CA GLY A 38 14.47 10.96 -4.26
C GLY A 38 13.55 9.80 -3.91
N ALA A 39 13.43 9.46 -2.63
CA ALA A 39 12.55 8.39 -2.16
C ALA A 39 11.07 8.71 -2.40
N VAL A 40 10.65 9.95 -2.13
CA VAL A 40 9.28 10.41 -2.38
C VAL A 40 8.97 10.38 -3.88
N ALA A 41 9.87 10.90 -4.71
CA ALA A 41 9.71 10.85 -6.17
C ALA A 41 9.61 9.41 -6.68
N MET A 42 10.44 8.50 -6.16
CA MET A 42 10.37 7.08 -6.49
C MET A 42 9.04 6.45 -6.06
N GLN A 43 8.52 6.79 -4.88
CA GLN A 43 7.23 6.31 -4.40
C GLN A 43 6.09 6.76 -5.32
N PHE A 44 6.08 8.03 -5.72
CA PHE A 44 5.11 8.53 -6.72
C PHE A 44 5.29 7.87 -8.08
N ALA A 45 6.53 7.65 -8.53
CA ALA A 45 6.81 6.94 -9.76
C ALA A 45 6.24 5.51 -9.72
N PHE A 46 6.42 4.78 -8.62
CA PHE A 46 5.79 3.46 -8.43
C PHE A 46 4.27 3.55 -8.41
N ALA A 47 3.68 4.52 -7.70
CA ALA A 47 2.24 4.69 -7.68
C ALA A 47 1.69 4.93 -9.10
N LEU A 48 2.35 5.79 -9.90
CA LEU A 48 1.98 6.03 -11.29
C LEU A 48 2.28 4.83 -12.21
N LEU A 49 3.29 4.03 -11.90
CA LEU A 49 3.58 2.84 -12.69
C LEU A 49 2.52 1.76 -12.43
N LEU A 50 2.24 1.46 -11.16
CA LEU A 50 1.30 0.43 -10.74
C LEU A 50 -0.14 0.82 -11.02
N PHE A 51 -0.50 2.10 -10.82
CA PHE A 51 -1.85 2.61 -11.00
C PHE A 51 -2.01 3.53 -12.22
N GLY A 52 -1.00 3.93 -12.95
CA GLY A 52 -1.19 4.74 -14.17
C GLY A 52 -1.23 3.90 -15.44
N VAL A 53 -0.53 2.76 -15.44
CA VAL A 53 -0.35 1.92 -16.63
C VAL A 53 -1.38 0.77 -16.63
N PRO A 54 -2.31 0.71 -17.60
CA PRO A 54 -3.36 -0.31 -17.65
C PRO A 54 -2.83 -1.74 -17.69
N PHE A 55 -1.71 -1.95 -18.39
CA PHE A 55 -1.06 -3.26 -18.49
C PHE A 55 -0.63 -3.81 -17.12
N ILE A 56 -0.02 -2.96 -16.29
CA ILE A 56 0.48 -3.37 -14.97
C ILE A 56 -0.69 -3.62 -14.02
N ARG A 57 -1.72 -2.76 -14.05
CA ARG A 57 -2.97 -2.99 -13.32
C ARG A 57 -3.57 -4.35 -13.66
N ASN A 58 -3.67 -4.69 -14.94
CA ASN A 58 -4.27 -5.96 -15.37
C ASN A 58 -3.48 -7.17 -14.86
N ILE A 59 -2.15 -7.11 -14.84
CA ILE A 59 -1.31 -8.17 -14.25
C ILE A 59 -1.57 -8.29 -12.74
N LEU A 60 -1.63 -7.17 -12.02
CA LEU A 60 -1.94 -7.18 -10.59
C LEU A 60 -3.35 -7.76 -10.33
N PHE A 61 -4.32 -7.46 -11.19
CA PHE A 61 -5.66 -8.04 -11.09
C PHE A 61 -5.68 -9.54 -11.36
N GLN A 62 -4.84 -10.05 -12.26
CA GLN A 62 -4.71 -11.51 -12.48
C GLN A 62 -4.13 -12.23 -11.26
N ALA A 63 -3.29 -11.56 -10.46
CA ALA A 63 -2.81 -12.14 -9.21
C ALA A 63 -3.96 -12.40 -8.20
N ASN A 64 -5.05 -11.64 -8.25
CA ASN A 64 -6.22 -11.92 -7.42
C ASN A 64 -6.79 -13.30 -7.70
N PHE A 65 -6.83 -13.75 -8.97
CA PHE A 65 -7.31 -15.09 -9.29
C PHE A 65 -6.51 -16.19 -8.59
N ILE A 66 -5.19 -16.03 -8.47
CA ILE A 66 -4.32 -16.97 -7.75
C ILE A 66 -4.64 -16.93 -6.25
N VAL A 67 -4.80 -15.73 -5.68
CA VAL A 67 -5.15 -15.56 -4.27
C VAL A 67 -6.53 -16.13 -3.96
N ASP A 68 -7.50 -15.92 -4.83
CA ASP A 68 -8.87 -16.43 -4.71
C ASP A 68 -8.86 -17.96 -4.78
N ALA A 69 -8.13 -18.54 -5.73
CA ALA A 69 -7.97 -20.00 -5.82
C ALA A 69 -7.30 -20.59 -4.57
N LEU A 70 -6.29 -19.91 -4.01
CA LEU A 70 -5.67 -20.31 -2.74
C LEU A 70 -6.62 -20.18 -1.55
N GLN A 71 -7.41 -19.11 -1.49
CA GLN A 71 -8.45 -18.92 -0.47
C GLN A 71 -9.50 -20.02 -0.56
N GLU A 72 -9.98 -20.34 -1.75
CA GLU A 72 -10.97 -21.39 -1.97
C GLU A 72 -10.43 -22.78 -1.60
N ALA A 73 -9.19 -23.09 -2.00
CA ALA A 73 -8.53 -24.33 -1.59
C ALA A 73 -8.36 -24.42 -0.06
N THR A 74 -7.99 -23.32 0.58
CA THR A 74 -7.85 -23.24 2.04
C THR A 74 -9.19 -23.44 2.73
N ARG A 75 -10.24 -22.77 2.25
CA ARG A 75 -11.61 -22.89 2.75
C ARG A 75 -12.15 -24.30 2.64
N ASN A 76 -11.92 -24.97 1.51
CA ASN A 76 -12.32 -26.35 1.32
C ASN A 76 -11.58 -27.29 2.29
N GLY A 77 -10.29 -27.05 2.54
CA GLY A 77 -9.51 -27.78 3.54
C GLY A 77 -10.00 -27.53 4.98
N THR A 78 -10.28 -26.28 5.35
CA THR A 78 -10.75 -25.92 6.69
C THR A 78 -12.16 -26.41 6.95
N SER A 79 -13.05 -26.36 5.95
CA SER A 79 -14.40 -26.94 6.05
C SER A 79 -14.36 -28.47 6.17
N PHE A 80 -13.38 -29.15 5.56
CA PHE A 80 -13.21 -30.60 5.73
C PHE A 80 -12.81 -30.96 7.17
N VAL A 81 -11.88 -30.21 7.76
CA VAL A 81 -11.36 -30.49 9.11
C VAL A 81 -12.29 -30.00 10.22
N PHE A 82 -12.88 -28.81 10.05
CA PHE A 82 -13.62 -28.11 11.11
C PHE A 82 -15.12 -27.95 10.83
N GLY A 83 -15.62 -28.47 9.70
CA GLY A 83 -17.04 -28.35 9.33
C GLY A 83 -17.48 -26.89 9.13
N TYR A 84 -18.71 -26.58 9.53
CA TYR A 84 -19.34 -25.26 9.35
C TYR A 84 -18.54 -24.08 9.94
N VAL A 85 -17.74 -24.31 10.99
CA VAL A 85 -16.90 -23.27 11.59
C VAL A 85 -15.71 -22.90 10.68
N GLY A 86 -15.24 -23.84 9.84
CA GLY A 86 -14.14 -23.60 8.92
C GLY A 86 -14.56 -22.99 7.58
N ASP A 87 -15.85 -22.94 7.29
CA ASP A 87 -16.39 -22.38 6.05
C ASP A 87 -16.39 -20.83 6.05
N ASN A 88 -16.40 -20.18 7.23
CA ASN A 88 -16.25 -18.72 7.39
C ASN A 88 -17.06 -17.88 6.37
N GLN A 89 -18.30 -18.27 6.11
CA GLN A 89 -19.24 -17.56 5.23
C GLN A 89 -19.98 -16.45 5.97
#